data_AF-A0A292IIF4-F1
#
_entry.id   AF-A0A292IIF4-F1
#
_cell.length_a   1.000
_cell.length_b   1.000
_cell.length_c   1.000
_cell.angle_alpha   90.00
_cell.angle_beta   90.00
_cell.angle_gamma   90.00
#
_symmetry.space_group_name_H-M   'P 1'
#
loop_
_entity.id
_entity.type
_entity.pdbx_description
1 polymer ?
#
loop_
_entity_poly.entity_id
_entity_poly.type
_entity_poly.pdbx_seq_one_letter_code
_entity_poly.pdbx_strand_id
1 'polypeptide(L)'
;MDNFDFYLKIKDHQIIDIKYCGEGCVISISANEILCENILEKSQTKAIKIFENFLQLVTTGKPILKSALPEIFFVFDKLYLQPGRINCASLATNSLLKFLESHS
;
A
#
# COMPACT_ATOMS: atom_id res chain seq x y z
N MET A 1 -2.86 18.08 4.41
CA MET A 1 -2.79 16.97 5.39
C MET A 1 -3.43 15.77 4.73
N ASP A 2 -2.92 14.57 4.96
CA ASP A 2 -3.52 13.32 4.46
C ASP A 2 -4.23 12.65 5.65
N ASN A 3 -5.53 12.38 5.54
CA ASN A 3 -6.35 11.77 6.58
C ASN A 3 -7.29 10.73 5.96
N PHE A 4 -7.11 9.46 6.30
CA PHE A 4 -7.85 8.35 5.72
C PHE A 4 -8.22 7.33 6.79
N ASP A 5 -9.48 6.91 6.77
CA ASP A 5 -10.00 5.78 7.53
C ASP A 5 -10.09 4.56 6.61
N PHE A 6 -9.57 3.43 7.07
CA PHE A 6 -9.59 2.16 6.33
C PHE A 6 -10.50 1.15 7.02
N TYR A 7 -11.29 0.45 6.21
CA TYR A 7 -12.18 -0.62 6.63
C TYR A 7 -11.76 -1.89 5.90
N LEU A 8 -11.37 -2.91 6.67
CA LEU A 8 -10.85 -4.17 6.14
C LEU A 8 -11.71 -5.33 6.64
N LYS A 9 -12.14 -6.19 5.72
CA LYS A 9 -12.85 -7.43 6.06
C LYS A 9 -11.99 -8.62 5.69
N ILE A 10 -11.62 -9.41 6.70
CA ILE A 10 -10.81 -10.60 6.55
C ILE A 10 -11.65 -11.82 6.91
N LYS A 11 -11.60 -12.86 6.09
CA LYS A 11 -12.20 -14.17 6.36
C LYS A 11 -11.22 -15.26 5.94
N ASP A 12 -10.98 -16.24 6.81
CA ASP A 12 -10.11 -17.39 6.52
C ASP A 12 -8.71 -16.97 6.01
N HIS A 13 -8.12 -15.91 6.59
CA HIS A 13 -6.84 -15.30 6.18
C HIS A 13 -6.82 -14.67 4.78
N GLN A 14 -7.99 -14.40 4.21
CA GLN A 14 -8.16 -13.72 2.93
C GLN A 14 -8.86 -12.38 3.12
N ILE A 15 -8.37 -11.35 2.41
CA ILE A 15 -9.00 -10.03 2.38
C ILE A 15 -10.18 -10.10 1.41
N ILE A 16 -11.39 -10.08 1.93
CA ILE A 16 -12.62 -10.23 1.14
C ILE A 16 -13.31 -8.90 0.81
N ASP A 17 -12.97 -7.83 1.53
CA ASP A 17 -13.40 -6.46 1.24
C ASP A 17 -12.39 -5.47 1.81
N ILE A 18 -12.18 -4.36 1.10
CA ILE A 18 -11.37 -3.23 1.56
C ILE A 18 -12.00 -1.94 1.04
N LYS A 19 -12.17 -0.97 1.93
CA LYS A 19 -12.65 0.38 1.60
C LYS A 19 -11.86 1.41 2.38
N TYR A 20 -11.77 2.62 1.83
CA TYR A 20 -11.26 3.76 2.56
C TYR A 20 -12.12 4.99 2.30
N CYS A 21 -12.12 5.92 3.25
CA CYS A 21 -12.69 7.25 3.07
C CYS A 21 -11.77 8.28 3.69
N GLY A 22 -11.76 9.49 3.14
CA GLY A 22 -10.92 10.55 3.65
C GLY A 22 -10.52 11.55 2.58
N GLU A 23 -9.55 12.39 2.95
CA GLU A 23 -9.02 13.45 2.11
C GLU A 23 -7.50 13.46 2.15
N GLY A 24 -6.90 13.81 1.03
CA GLY A 24 -5.46 13.88 0.91
C GLY A 24 -5.03 14.42 -0.44
N CYS A 25 -3.72 14.50 -0.64
CA CYS A 25 -3.19 14.88 -1.94
C CYS A 25 -3.44 13.79 -3.00
N VAL A 26 -3.30 14.16 -4.27
CA VAL A 26 -3.49 13.22 -5.39
C VAL A 26 -2.61 11.97 -5.31
N ILE A 27 -1.39 12.09 -4.75
CA ILE A 27 -0.48 10.94 -4.60
C ILE A 27 -1.01 9.96 -3.56
N SER A 28 -1.52 10.44 -2.43
CA SER A 28 -2.03 9.57 -1.37
C SER A 28 -3.32 8.88 -1.79
N ILE A 29 -4.23 9.60 -2.43
CA ILE A 29 -5.45 9.02 -3.01
C ILE A 29 -5.09 7.94 -4.05
N SER A 30 -4.17 8.25 -4.99
CA SER A 30 -3.78 7.30 -6.03
C SER A 30 -3.11 6.06 -5.46
N ALA A 31 -2.22 6.23 -4.47
CA ALA A 31 -1.56 5.12 -3.80
C ALA A 31 -2.58 4.24 -3.06
N ASN A 32 -3.51 4.84 -2.32
CA ASN A 32 -4.55 4.13 -1.58
C ASN A 32 -5.46 3.33 -2.51
N GLU A 33 -5.90 3.91 -3.63
CA GLU A 33 -6.73 3.21 -4.61
C GLU A 33 -6.02 1.98 -5.17
N ILE A 34 -4.79 2.18 -5.68
CA ILE A 34 -3.98 1.10 -6.25
C ILE A 34 -3.71 0.01 -5.21
N LEU A 35 -3.40 0.38 -3.95
CA LEU A 35 -3.21 -0.57 -2.87
C LEU A 35 -4.47 -1.42 -2.64
N CYS A 36 -5.63 -0.78 -2.51
CA CYS A 36 -6.88 -1.47 -2.23
C CYS A 36 -7.24 -2.48 -3.32
N GLU A 37 -7.21 -2.06 -4.58
CA GLU A 37 -7.48 -2.92 -5.74
C GLU A 37 -6.52 -4.11 -5.80
N ASN A 38 -5.25 -3.91 -5.45
CA ASN A 38 -4.21 -4.92 -5.58
C ASN A 38 -4.03 -5.81 -4.35
N ILE A 39 -4.79 -5.63 -3.26
CA ILE A 39 -4.82 -6.58 -2.13
C ILE A 39 -6.15 -7.29 -1.98
N LEU A 40 -7.22 -6.79 -2.62
CA LEU A 40 -8.52 -7.43 -2.63
C LEU A 40 -8.41 -8.88 -3.15
N GLU A 41 -9.12 -9.79 -2.50
CA GLU A 41 -9.11 -11.25 -2.72
C GLU A 41 -7.76 -11.94 -2.49
N LYS A 42 -6.73 -11.26 -1.96
CA LYS A 42 -5.44 -11.87 -1.65
C LYS A 42 -5.38 -12.37 -0.21
N SER A 43 -4.48 -13.32 0.05
CA SER A 43 -4.14 -13.71 1.41
C SER A 43 -3.44 -12.58 2.15
N GLN A 44 -3.58 -12.54 3.47
CA GLN A 44 -2.86 -11.59 4.33
C GLN A 44 -1.35 -11.62 4.05
N THR A 45 -0.77 -12.82 3.96
CA THR A 45 0.65 -13.02 3.65
C THR A 45 1.09 -12.43 2.32
N LYS A 46 0.21 -12.43 1.31
CA LYS A 46 0.51 -11.85 0.00
C LYS A 46 0.35 -10.33 0.01
N ALA A 47 -0.64 -9.81 0.75
CA ALA A 47 -0.83 -8.38 0.94
C ALA A 47 0.35 -7.74 1.70
N ILE A 48 0.84 -8.40 2.77
CA ILE A 48 2.04 -7.99 3.52
C ILE A 48 3.24 -7.85 2.58
N LYS A 49 3.52 -8.87 1.76
CA LYS A 49 4.62 -8.82 0.78
C LYS A 49 4.47 -7.67 -0.24
N ILE A 50 3.25 -7.38 -0.67
CA ILE A 50 2.97 -6.24 -1.57
C ILE A 50 3.31 -4.93 -0.85
N PHE A 51 2.90 -4.77 0.41
CA PHE A 51 3.19 -3.58 1.21
C PHE A 51 4.69 -3.40 1.44
N GLU A 52 5.41 -4.45 1.82
CA GLU A 52 6.88 -4.41 2.01
C GLU A 52 7.60 -3.98 0.72
N ASN A 53 7.25 -4.59 -0.42
CA ASN A 53 7.84 -4.22 -1.71
C ASN A 53 7.46 -2.79 -2.11
N PHE A 54 6.22 -2.37 -1.92
CA PHE A 54 5.81 -1.01 -2.24
C PHE A 54 6.52 0.03 -1.36
N LEU A 55 6.65 -0.23 -0.06
CA LEU A 55 7.42 0.62 0.85
C LEU A 55 8.89 0.70 0.42
N GLN A 56 9.51 -0.42 0.05
CA GLN A 56 10.88 -0.43 -0.46
C GLN A 56 11.02 0.42 -1.73
N LEU A 57 10.03 0.35 -2.65
CA LEU A 57 10.02 1.11 -3.90
C LEU A 57 10.07 2.61 -3.62
N VAL A 58 9.12 3.11 -2.81
CA VAL A 58 8.92 4.54 -2.60
C VAL A 58 9.95 5.16 -1.64
N THR A 59 10.62 4.36 -0.81
CA THR A 59 11.61 4.85 0.17
C THR A 59 13.04 4.73 -0.30
N THR A 60 13.41 3.66 -1.00
CA THR A 60 14.82 3.35 -1.28
C THR A 60 15.22 3.50 -2.74
N GLY A 61 14.26 3.45 -3.68
CA GLY A 61 14.57 3.41 -5.12
C GLY A 61 15.37 2.18 -5.55
N LYS A 62 15.51 1.17 -4.68
CA LYS A 62 16.23 -0.07 -5.00
C LYS A 62 15.47 -0.84 -6.08
N PRO A 63 16.18 -1.53 -6.99
CA PRO A 63 15.54 -2.36 -8.00
C PRO A 63 14.71 -3.47 -7.33
N ILE A 64 13.43 -3.50 -7.66
CA ILE A 64 12.49 -4.55 -7.27
C ILE A 64 12.26 -5.44 -8.48
N LEU A 65 12.25 -6.76 -8.28
CA LEU A 65 11.87 -7.70 -9.33
C LEU A 65 10.45 -7.37 -9.81
N LYS A 66 10.25 -7.25 -11.13
CA LYS A 66 8.92 -6.98 -11.71
C LYS A 66 7.86 -8.01 -11.32
N SER A 67 8.25 -9.22 -10.93
CA SER A 67 7.34 -10.27 -10.45
C SER A 67 6.90 -10.10 -8.99
N ALA A 68 7.60 -9.27 -8.21
CA ALA A 68 7.35 -9.12 -6.78
C ALA A 68 6.26 -8.07 -6.46
N LEU A 69 5.94 -7.21 -7.42
CA LEU A 69 4.99 -6.12 -7.27
C LEU A 69 4.21 -5.92 -8.58
N PRO A 70 2.88 -5.74 -8.56
CA PRO A 70 2.11 -5.44 -9.76
C PRO A 70 2.65 -4.21 -10.51
N GLU A 71 2.59 -4.25 -11.85
CA GLU A 71 3.20 -3.22 -12.72
C GLU A 71 2.70 -1.81 -12.41
N ILE A 72 1.42 -1.69 -12.03
CA ILE A 72 0.79 -0.41 -11.68
C ILE A 72 1.43 0.28 -10.47
N PHE A 73 2.21 -0.39 -9.62
CA PHE A 73 2.91 0.29 -8.53
C PHE A 73 4.15 1.06 -9.00
N PHE A 74 4.71 0.72 -10.17
CA PHE A 74 5.93 1.35 -10.67
C PHE A 74 5.74 2.80 -11.13
N VAL A 75 4.50 3.32 -11.21
CA VAL A 75 4.28 4.78 -11.35
C VAL A 75 4.87 5.58 -10.19
N PHE A 76 5.07 4.94 -9.03
CA PHE A 76 5.66 5.55 -7.84
C PHE A 76 7.18 5.34 -7.73
N ASP A 77 7.84 4.77 -8.75
CA ASP A 77 9.26 4.38 -8.72
C ASP A 77 10.23 5.53 -8.47
N LYS A 78 9.84 6.78 -8.78
CA LYS A 78 10.63 7.99 -8.58
C LYS A 78 10.33 8.74 -7.28
N LEU A 79 9.38 8.27 -6.45
CA LEU A 79 9.02 8.98 -5.21
C LEU A 79 10.17 9.08 -4.21
N TYR A 80 11.13 8.15 -4.24
CA TYR A 80 12.32 8.21 -3.39
C TYR A 80 13.18 9.47 -3.65
N LEU A 81 13.07 10.08 -4.84
CA LEU A 81 13.73 11.35 -5.18
C LEU A 81 12.98 12.57 -4.62
N GLN A 82 11.79 12.37 -4.05
CA GLN A 82 10.93 13.43 -3.51
C GLN A 82 10.62 13.15 -2.02
N PRO A 83 11.57 13.37 -1.09
CA PRO A 83 11.41 13.02 0.33
C PRO A 83 10.12 13.58 0.96
N GLY A 84 9.73 14.80 0.61
CA GLY A 84 8.50 15.43 1.11
C GLY A 84 7.20 14.76 0.63
N ARG A 85 7.25 13.85 -0.35
CA ARG A 85 6.10 13.14 -0.91
C ARG A 85 6.08 11.65 -0.59
N ILE A 86 7.15 11.09 -0.02
CA ILE A 86 7.22 9.68 0.39
C ILE A 86 6.07 9.34 1.34
N ASN A 87 5.81 10.21 2.33
CA ASN A 87 4.74 10.01 3.30
C ASN A 87 3.35 9.93 2.67
N CYS A 88 3.12 10.63 1.55
CA CYS A 88 1.84 10.56 0.85
C CYS A 88 1.55 9.14 0.34
N ALA A 89 2.57 8.40 -0.08
CA ALA A 89 2.40 7.02 -0.56
C ALA A 89 2.59 5.97 0.54
N SER A 90 3.39 6.25 1.57
CA SER A 90 3.79 5.25 2.57
C SER A 90 2.90 5.21 3.82
N LEU A 91 2.21 6.31 4.17
CA LEU A 91 1.50 6.41 5.45
C LEU A 91 0.42 5.34 5.62
N ALA A 92 -0.50 5.23 4.64
CA ALA A 92 -1.56 4.22 4.67
C ALA A 92 -0.99 2.79 4.64
N THR A 93 -0.01 2.55 3.78
CA THR A 93 0.67 1.26 3.66
C THR A 93 1.28 0.80 5.00
N ASN A 94 1.97 1.69 5.71
CA ASN A 94 2.55 1.40 7.02
C ASN A 94 1.47 1.05 8.06
N SER A 95 0.36 1.78 8.08
CA SER A 95 -0.75 1.52 9.00
C SER A 95 -1.42 0.18 8.72
N LEU A 96 -1.70 -0.13 7.44
CA LEU A 96 -2.29 -1.38 7.02
C LEU A 96 -1.37 -2.58 7.26
N LEU A 97 -0.06 -2.42 7.02
CA LEU A 97 0.94 -3.44 7.31
C LEU A 97 0.93 -3.84 8.79
N LYS A 98 1.04 -2.84 9.69
CA LYS A 98 0.97 -3.08 11.14
C LYS A 98 -0.34 -3.71 11.57
N PHE A 99 -1.45 -3.30 10.96
CA PHE A 99 -2.76 -3.89 11.22
C PHE A 99 -2.80 -5.38 10.86
N LEU A 100 -2.32 -5.76 9.67
CA LEU A 100 -2.25 -7.16 9.25
C LEU A 100 -1.29 -7.98 10.11
N GLU A 101 -0.10 -7.46 10.42
CA GLU A 101 0.89 -8.16 11.25
C GLU A 101 0.39 -8.43 12.68
N SER A 102 -0.42 -7.53 13.24
CA SER A 102 -1.01 -7.71 14.58
C SER A 102 -2.22 -8.67 14.62
N HIS A 103 -2.77 -9.03 13.46
CA HIS A 103 -3.95 -9.89 13.31
C HIS A 103 -3.67 -11.14 12.42
N SER A 104 -2.39 -11.49 12.26
CA SER A 104 -1.91 -12.66 11.52
C SER A 104 -1.70 -13.88 12.39
#